data_AF-A0ABD2N8Q9-F1
#
_entry.id   AF-A0ABD2N8Q9-F1
#
_cell.length_a   1.000
_cell.length_b   1.000
_cell.length_c   1.000
_cell.angle_alpha   90.00
_cell.angle_beta   90.00
_cell.angle_gamma   90.00
#
_symmetry.space_group_name_H-M   'P 1'
#
loop_
_entity.id
_entity.type
_entity.pdbx_description
1 polymer ?
#
loop_
_entity_poly.entity_id
_entity_poly.type
_entity_poly.pdbx_seq_one_letter_code
_entity_poly.pdbx_strand_id
1 'polypeptide(L)'
;MNNDLKALIVKRGVLKGATRFKNFLDSVEEESISSTRIEDRLKRFETSLDRFCDILYQILLIENNDTHATEYESFENSYLDLVDNAKILIKKVTPTASVSHMQNSQNQPSKINFPQIKLTDFNGKHEN
;
A
#
# COMPACT_ATOMS: atom_id res chain seq x y z
N MET A 1 -0.64 -24.22 -28.02
CA MET A 1 -0.58 -23.29 -26.87
C MET A 1 0.85 -23.30 -26.35
N ASN A 2 1.54 -22.16 -26.41
CA ASN A 2 2.98 -22.05 -26.14
C ASN A 2 3.31 -22.51 -24.70
N ASN A 3 4.34 -23.35 -24.51
CA ASN A 3 4.65 -23.92 -23.20
C ASN A 3 5.02 -22.85 -22.17
N ASP A 4 5.65 -21.77 -22.63
CA ASP A 4 6.04 -20.62 -21.80
C ASP A 4 4.81 -19.84 -21.30
N LEU A 5 3.82 -19.64 -22.17
CA LEU A 5 2.55 -19.00 -21.81
C LEU A 5 1.81 -19.79 -20.73
N LYS A 6 1.76 -21.13 -20.84
CA LYS A 6 1.16 -21.98 -19.80
C LYS A 6 1.89 -21.82 -18.46
N ALA A 7 3.22 -21.79 -18.48
CA ALA A 7 4.00 -21.61 -17.26
C ALA A 7 3.74 -20.24 -16.60
N LEU A 8 3.60 -19.18 -17.40
CA LEU A 8 3.27 -17.84 -16.90
C LEU A 8 1.86 -17.79 -16.31
N ILE A 9 0.86 -18.38 -16.97
CA ILE A 9 -0.52 -18.48 -16.45
C ILE A 9 -0.55 -19.23 -15.11
N VAL A 10 0.21 -20.32 -14.99
CA VAL A 10 0.31 -21.06 -13.72
C VAL A 10 0.97 -20.21 -12.64
N LYS A 11 2.09 -19.54 -12.94
CA LYS A 11 2.76 -18.64 -11.97
C LYS A 11 1.84 -17.48 -11.56
N ARG A 12 1.06 -16.91 -12.47
CA ARG A 12 0.02 -15.92 -12.18
C ARG A 12 -1.03 -16.45 -11.21
N GLY A 13 -1.46 -17.70 -11.41
CA GLY A 13 -2.37 -18.40 -10.49
C GLY A 13 -1.79 -18.59 -9.09
N VAL A 14 -0.48 -18.84 -8.97
CA VAL A 14 0.22 -18.97 -7.68
C VAL A 14 0.30 -17.62 -6.94
N LEU A 15 0.36 -16.50 -7.67
CA LEU A 15 0.34 -15.15 -7.08
C LEU A 15 -1.01 -14.74 -6.49
N LYS A 16 -2.06 -15.57 -6.65
CA LYS A 16 -3.25 -15.54 -5.79
C LYS A 16 -2.98 -15.90 -4.32
N GLY A 17 -1.72 -15.88 -3.88
CA GLY A 17 -1.32 -15.85 -2.47
C GLY A 17 -2.04 -14.78 -1.63
N ALA A 18 -2.66 -13.78 -2.26
CA ALA A 18 -3.67 -12.91 -1.67
C ALA A 18 -4.74 -13.67 -0.88
N THR A 19 -5.22 -14.82 -1.37
CA THR A 19 -6.19 -15.65 -0.61
C THR A 19 -5.58 -16.23 0.66
N ARG A 20 -4.31 -16.66 0.62
CA ARG A 20 -3.63 -17.19 1.81
C ARG A 20 -3.34 -16.10 2.83
N PHE A 21 -2.96 -14.91 2.36
CA PHE A 21 -2.75 -13.76 3.23
C PHE A 21 -4.06 -13.28 3.83
N LYS A 22 -5.14 -13.22 3.04
CA LYS A 22 -6.51 -12.98 3.51
C LYS A 22 -6.93 -13.95 4.60
N ASN A 23 -6.87 -15.26 4.34
CA ASN A 23 -7.23 -16.27 5.34
C ASN A 23 -6.39 -16.15 6.62
N PHE A 24 -5.13 -15.73 6.50
CA PHE A 24 -4.30 -15.43 7.67
C PHE A 24 -4.82 -14.20 8.43
N LEU A 25 -5.12 -13.09 7.76
CA LEU A 25 -5.68 -11.91 8.42
C LEU A 25 -7.02 -12.21 9.08
N ASP A 26 -7.88 -13.01 8.45
CA ASP A 26 -9.16 -13.44 9.02
C ASP A 26 -8.93 -14.26 10.31
N SER A 27 -7.89 -15.10 10.36
CA SER A 27 -7.52 -15.85 11.58
C SER A 27 -6.90 -15.00 12.70
N VAL A 28 -6.42 -13.78 12.41
CA VAL A 28 -5.82 -12.88 13.42
C VAL A 28 -6.86 -12.35 14.40
N GLU A 29 -8.14 -12.27 13.99
CA GLU A 29 -9.20 -11.86 14.91
C GLU A 29 -9.56 -12.98 15.92
N GLU A 30 -9.33 -14.24 15.55
CA GLU A 30 -9.66 -15.42 16.37
C GLU A 30 -8.49 -15.88 17.25
N GLU A 31 -7.27 -15.85 16.71
CA GLU A 31 -6.05 -16.25 17.39
C GLU A 31 -5.28 -14.99 17.78
N SER A 32 -4.88 -14.82 19.03
CA SER A 32 -4.17 -13.65 19.57
C SER A 32 -2.76 -13.48 18.97
N ILE A 33 -2.68 -13.21 17.67
CA ILE A 33 -1.44 -13.21 16.88
C ILE A 33 -0.66 -11.92 17.17
N SER A 34 0.64 -12.07 17.44
CA SER A 34 1.56 -10.96 17.64
C SER A 34 1.67 -10.06 16.39
N SER A 35 1.73 -8.74 16.62
CA SER A 35 1.89 -7.73 15.56
C SER A 35 3.12 -7.98 14.69
N THR A 36 4.24 -8.43 15.28
CA THR A 36 5.48 -8.75 14.55
C THR A 36 5.26 -9.83 13.49
N ARG A 37 4.42 -10.84 13.78
CA ARG A 37 4.11 -11.91 12.82
C ARG A 37 3.25 -11.40 11.65
N ILE A 38 2.40 -10.41 11.90
CA ILE A 38 1.60 -9.75 10.86
C ILE A 38 2.52 -8.91 9.97
N GLU A 39 3.43 -8.12 10.56
CA GLU A 39 4.43 -7.31 9.85
C GLU A 39 5.33 -8.16 8.95
N ASP A 40 5.86 -9.27 9.46
CA ASP A 40 6.71 -10.19 8.70
C ASP A 40 6.00 -10.76 7.48
N ARG A 41 4.70 -11.08 7.62
CA ARG A 41 3.89 -11.61 6.52
C ARG A 41 3.49 -10.51 5.53
N LEU A 42 3.17 -9.32 6.02
CA LEU A 42 2.88 -8.15 5.21
C LEU A 42 4.08 -7.82 4.30
N LYS A 43 5.29 -7.76 4.86
CA LYS A 43 6.52 -7.48 4.09
C LYS A 43 6.75 -8.49 2.96
N ARG A 44 6.42 -9.77 3.18
CA ARG A 44 6.50 -10.80 2.12
C ARG A 44 5.40 -10.59 1.08
N PHE A 45 4.20 -10.25 1.51
CA PHE A 45 3.05 -10.00 0.65
C PHE A 45 3.24 -8.75 -0.22
N GLU A 46 3.91 -7.71 0.26
CA GLU A 46 4.16 -6.47 -0.49
C GLU A 46 4.91 -6.73 -1.81
N THR A 47 5.81 -7.71 -1.82
CA THR A 47 6.54 -8.11 -3.05
C THR A 47 5.68 -8.84 -4.09
N SER A 48 4.42 -9.18 -3.76
CA SER A 48 3.55 -9.96 -4.63
C SER A 48 2.94 -9.13 -5.75
N LEU A 49 2.72 -7.82 -5.54
CA LEU A 49 2.20 -6.93 -6.58
C LEU A 49 3.21 -6.77 -7.72
N ASP A 50 4.45 -6.43 -7.41
CA ASP A 50 5.51 -6.28 -8.42
C ASP A 50 5.68 -7.56 -9.24
N ARG A 51 5.71 -8.72 -8.58
CA ARG A 51 5.80 -10.02 -9.26
C ARG A 51 4.57 -10.32 -10.14
N PHE A 52 3.40 -9.87 -9.72
CA PHE A 52 2.18 -10.02 -10.51
C PHE A 52 2.24 -9.15 -11.77
N CYS A 53 2.66 -7.88 -11.62
CA CYS A 53 2.90 -6.96 -12.74
C CYS A 53 3.90 -7.54 -13.73
N ASP A 54 5.03 -8.07 -13.26
CA ASP A 54 6.08 -8.66 -14.10
C ASP A 54 5.55 -9.83 -14.95
N ILE A 55 4.72 -10.68 -14.35
CA ILE A 55 4.14 -11.84 -15.05
C ILE A 55 3.05 -11.38 -16.01
N LEU A 56 2.19 -10.44 -15.60
CA LEU A 56 1.15 -9.90 -16.46
C LEU A 56 1.74 -9.21 -17.69
N TYR A 57 2.83 -8.46 -17.52
CA TYR A 57 3.57 -7.87 -18.62
C TYR A 57 4.18 -8.92 -19.55
N GLN A 58 4.81 -9.97 -19.00
CA GLN A 58 5.33 -11.09 -19.81
C GLN A 58 4.23 -11.81 -20.60
N ILE A 59 3.03 -11.96 -20.02
CA ILE A 59 1.87 -12.52 -20.71
C ILE A 59 1.41 -11.57 -21.82
N LEU A 60 1.29 -10.26 -21.55
CA LEU A 60 0.87 -9.26 -22.53
C LEU A 60 1.78 -9.21 -23.76
N LEU A 61 3.09 -9.41 -23.58
CA LEU A 61 4.06 -9.50 -24.68
C LEU A 61 3.81 -10.72 -25.60
N ILE A 62 3.15 -11.76 -25.08
CA ILE A 62 2.86 -13.01 -25.80
C ILE A 62 1.41 -13.02 -26.32
N GLU A 63 0.46 -12.54 -25.53
CA GLU A 63 -0.97 -12.43 -25.84
C GLU A 63 -1.40 -10.97 -25.73
N ASN A 64 -1.72 -10.37 -26.88
CA ASN A 64 -2.21 -9.00 -26.92
C ASN A 64 -3.73 -8.98 -26.73
N ASN A 65 -4.18 -8.96 -25.47
CA ASN A 65 -5.59 -9.01 -25.09
C ASN A 65 -5.91 -8.02 -23.96
N ASP A 66 -7.00 -7.26 -24.12
CA ASP A 66 -7.46 -6.25 -23.16
C ASP A 66 -7.94 -6.84 -21.81
N THR A 67 -8.21 -8.15 -21.75
CA THR A 67 -8.63 -8.82 -20.50
C THR A 67 -7.63 -8.73 -19.36
N HIS A 68 -6.36 -8.44 -19.65
CA HIS A 68 -5.31 -8.27 -18.63
C HIS A 68 -5.45 -6.97 -17.82
N ALA A 69 -6.05 -5.91 -18.39
CA ALA A 69 -6.25 -4.65 -17.69
C ALA A 69 -7.26 -4.80 -16.54
N THR A 70 -8.39 -5.45 -16.81
CA THR A 70 -9.41 -5.75 -15.80
C THR A 70 -8.88 -6.70 -14.72
N GLU A 71 -8.04 -7.67 -15.10
CA GLU A 71 -7.41 -8.58 -14.15
C GLU A 71 -6.43 -7.84 -13.23
N TYR A 72 -5.64 -6.91 -13.78
CA TYR A 72 -4.74 -6.07 -13.00
C TYR A 72 -5.48 -5.22 -11.98
N GLU A 73 -6.51 -4.48 -12.41
CA GLU A 73 -7.30 -3.61 -11.53
C GLU A 73 -7.97 -4.42 -10.40
N SER A 74 -8.53 -5.60 -10.72
CA SER A 74 -9.13 -6.48 -9.72
C SER A 74 -8.11 -6.97 -8.68
N PHE A 75 -6.91 -7.32 -9.12
CA PHE A 75 -5.84 -7.76 -8.24
C PHE A 75 -5.27 -6.62 -7.39
N GLU A 76 -5.03 -5.45 -7.98
CA GLU A 76 -4.53 -4.26 -7.30
C GLU A 76 -5.47 -3.83 -6.17
N ASN A 77 -6.77 -3.73 -6.46
CA ASN A 77 -7.76 -3.39 -5.43
C ASN A 77 -7.75 -4.41 -4.28
N SER A 78 -7.75 -5.71 -4.60
CA SER A 78 -7.69 -6.78 -3.60
C SER A 78 -6.40 -6.73 -2.77
N TYR A 79 -5.28 -6.39 -3.41
CA TYR A 79 -3.98 -6.25 -2.75
C TYR A 79 -3.98 -5.08 -1.77
N LEU A 80 -4.47 -3.91 -2.20
CA LEU A 80 -4.54 -2.70 -1.37
C LEU A 80 -5.44 -2.94 -0.15
N ASP A 81 -6.61 -3.55 -0.34
CA ASP A 81 -7.53 -3.89 0.75
C ASP A 81 -6.86 -4.77 1.82
N LEU A 82 -6.07 -5.76 1.40
CA LEU A 82 -5.37 -6.67 2.31
C LEU A 82 -4.22 -5.97 3.05
N VAL A 83 -3.47 -5.11 2.36
CA VAL A 83 -2.40 -4.31 2.97
C VAL A 83 -2.98 -3.37 4.02
N ASP A 84 -4.08 -2.70 3.72
CA ASP A 84 -4.72 -1.78 4.65
C ASP A 84 -5.32 -2.51 5.85
N ASN A 85 -5.97 -3.66 5.64
CA ASN A 85 -6.47 -4.49 6.73
C ASN A 85 -5.32 -4.96 7.65
N ALA A 86 -4.20 -5.43 7.08
CA ALA A 86 -3.03 -5.83 7.86
C ALA A 86 -2.47 -4.67 8.70
N LYS A 87 -2.36 -3.46 8.12
CA LYS A 87 -1.91 -2.25 8.84
C LYS A 87 -2.86 -1.86 9.97
N ILE A 88 -4.18 -1.99 9.76
CA ILE A 88 -5.18 -1.76 10.81
C ILE A 88 -5.02 -2.76 11.95
N LEU A 89 -4.84 -4.04 11.64
CA LEU A 89 -4.64 -5.09 12.64
C LEU A 89 -3.36 -4.88 13.46
N ILE A 90 -2.25 -4.50 12.82
CA ILE A 90 -0.99 -4.16 13.53
C ILE A 90 -1.21 -3.03 14.53
N LYS A 91 -1.95 -1.97 14.15
CA LYS A 91 -2.29 -0.86 15.04
C LYS A 91 -3.19 -1.26 16.20
N LYS A 92 -4.11 -2.21 15.98
CA LYS A 92 -4.97 -2.76 17.06
C LYS A 92 -4.19 -3.60 18.06
N VAL A 93 -3.24 -4.41 17.59
CA VAL A 93 -2.46 -5.34 18.42
C VAL A 93 -1.32 -4.64 19.17
N THR A 94 -0.84 -3.51 18.67
CA THR A 94 0.20 -2.73 19.34
C THR A 94 -0.47 -1.73 20.29
N PRO A 95 -0.55 -1.97 21.61
CA PRO A 95 -1.05 -0.97 22.53
C PRO A 95 -0.14 0.25 22.40
N THR A 96 -0.70 1.37 21.98
CA THR A 96 -0.02 2.66 22.03
C THR A 96 0.44 2.86 23.46
N ALA A 97 1.76 2.82 23.66
CA ALA A 97 2.36 3.19 24.93
C ALA A 97 1.92 4.63 25.25
N SER A 98 1.01 4.74 26.23
CA SER A 98 0.75 5.87 27.11
C SER A 98 1.10 7.27 26.57
N VAL A 99 0.09 8.04 26.17
CA VAL A 99 0.11 9.51 26.35
C VAL A 99 -0.78 9.87 27.52
N SER A 100 -0.36 9.42 28.70
CA SER A 100 -0.89 9.87 29.99
C SER A 100 0.29 10.22 30.88
N HIS A 101 0.95 11.33 30.57
CA HIS A 101 1.73 12.06 31.57
C HIS A 101 1.46 13.55 31.42
N MET A 102 0.80 14.09 32.44
CA MET A 102 0.69 15.51 32.68
C MET A 102 2.09 16.12 32.74
N GLN A 103 2.38 17.06 31.84
CA GLN A 103 3.32 18.14 32.11
C GLN A 103 2.63 19.46 31.79
N ASN A 104 2.07 20.03 32.85
CA ASN A 104 1.82 21.46 32.93
C ASN A 104 3.19 22.14 32.95
N SER A 105 3.60 22.82 31.88
CA SER A 105 4.46 24.03 31.88
C SER A 105 4.89 24.43 30.46
N GLN A 106 4.50 25.65 30.08
CA GLN A 106 5.10 26.55 29.08
C GLN A 106 4.95 26.23 27.59
N ASN A 107 3.95 26.91 26.98
CA ASN A 107 3.94 27.39 25.61
C ASN A 107 5.33 27.92 25.18
N GLN A 108 6.09 27.14 24.43
CA GLN A 108 7.07 27.70 23.51
C GLN A 108 6.45 27.74 22.10
N PRO A 109 6.20 28.94 21.54
CA PRO A 109 5.80 29.02 20.14
C PRO A 109 7.00 28.67 19.26
N SER A 110 6.87 27.59 18.49
CA SER A 110 7.83 27.22 17.45
C SER A 110 7.99 28.38 16.46
N LYS A 111 9.14 29.05 16.50
CA LYS A 111 9.56 30.08 15.55
C LYS A 111 9.95 29.42 14.22
N ILE A 112 8.98 28.91 13.48
CA ILE A 112 9.19 28.52 12.08
C ILE A 112 8.86 29.76 11.24
N ASN A 113 9.90 30.55 10.95
CA ASN A 113 9.79 31.67 10.01
C ASN A 113 9.83 31.12 8.58
N PHE A 114 8.66 31.02 7.94
CA PHE A 114 8.62 30.83 6.50
C PHE A 114 9.00 32.16 5.80
N PRO A 115 9.84 32.12 4.75
CA PRO A 115 10.08 33.30 3.95
C PRO A 115 8.78 33.72 3.26
N GLN A 116 8.26 34.89 3.64
CA GLN A 116 7.14 35.52 2.93
C GLN A 116 7.62 35.97 1.56
N ILE A 117 7.19 35.27 0.51
CA ILE A 117 7.29 35.78 -0.85
C ILE A 117 6.26 36.91 -0.96
N LYS A 118 6.73 38.15 -0.99
CA LYS A 118 5.88 39.29 -1.33
C LYS A 118 5.63 39.25 -2.84
N LEU A 119 4.39 38.95 -3.22
CA LEU A 119 3.94 39.24 -4.56
C LEU A 119 3.92 40.76 -4.72
N THR A 120 4.62 41.28 -5.73
CA THR A 120 4.52 42.69 -6.12
C THR A 120 3.11 42.99 -6.57
N ASP A 121 2.52 44.05 -6.01
CA ASP A 121 1.22 44.54 -6.46
C ASP A 121 1.30 44.92 -7.94
N PHE A 122 0.49 44.26 -8.75
CA PHE A 122 0.32 44.59 -10.16
C PHE A 122 -0.45 45.90 -10.25
N ASN A 123 0.28 47.02 -10.26
CA ASN A 123 -0.29 48.31 -10.63
C ASN A 123 -0.38 48.34 -12.15
N GLY A 124 -1.55 47.96 -12.68
CA GLY A 124 -1.89 47.97 -14.11
C GLY A 124 -1.91 49.35 -14.77
N LYS A 125 -0.90 50.18 -14.52
CA LYS A 125 -0.61 51.36 -15.34
C LYS A 125 0.25 50.90 -16.51
N HIS A 126 -0.40 50.59 -17.62
CA HIS A 126 0.26 50.68 -18.92
C HIS A 126 0.70 52.12 -19.12
N GLU A 127 2.01 52.37 -19.20
CA GLU A 127 2.52 53.61 -19.77
C GLU A 127 2.43 53.49 -21.30
N ASN A 128 1.51 54.31 -21.84
CA ASN A 128 1.31 54.78 -23.23
C ASN A 128 1.49 53.79 -24.39
#